data_AF-A0A2U1AP43-F1
#
_entry.id   AF-A0A2U1AP43-F1
#
_cell.length_a   1.000
_cell.length_b   1.000
_cell.length_c   1.000
_cell.angle_alpha   90.00
_cell.angle_beta   90.00
_cell.angle_gamma   90.00
#
_symmetry.space_group_name_H-M   'P 1'
#
loop_
_entity.id
_entity.type
_entity.pdbx_description
1 polymer ?
#
loop_
_entity_poly.entity_id
_entity_poly.type
_entity_poly.pdbx_seq_one_letter_code
_entity_poly.pdbx_strand_id
1 'polypeptide(L)'
;MTGKFHSTWGEFGGYKHPDALRYECMAMLANGARCSIGDQLHPDARLDESTYRAIGQAYAEVEAKEAWCIGAESAADIAVLSNSAFHRESTESAAETGCARILQEGHLPFDLLDREMDFSGYGLVILPDDIRCDAALAGRLTGYLERGGKLLLSGTSGLAADKDAYSFDTGVEYQGVSGFNPAYLQMDKAFAPEWLTSPLVLYGAPGKLRAAAGERWLGKVLNPYFQRSYRHFSSHQHTPFSPAPTGLCGGVIRDNLAVLAFPVFSIYRERGQIALKEFLLKTIDVLLGGRRQIRCTGLPAEGRLTLMRQPERERTVLHLLYAPKVLKGGGKHQVEVIEELPPAPPVTVELRTGFRPARLRLEPAGTELAFSQTGESIRFTVPAFSCHQMVVAYRRETK
;
A
#
# COMPACT_ATOMS: atom_id res chain seq x y z
N MET A 1 0.75 -16.84 6.05
CA MET A 1 0.23 -18.23 6.03
C MET A 1 -0.64 -18.40 4.79
N THR A 2 -0.65 -19.58 4.19
CA THR A 2 -1.59 -20.00 3.14
C THR A 2 -2.13 -21.40 3.46
N GLY A 3 -3.04 -21.93 2.66
CA GLY A 3 -3.53 -23.30 2.75
C GLY A 3 -3.65 -23.98 1.38
N LYS A 4 -3.74 -25.31 1.41
CA LYS A 4 -3.87 -26.15 0.20
C LYS A 4 -5.25 -26.12 -0.48
N PHE A 5 -6.21 -25.42 0.12
CA PHE A 5 -7.62 -25.42 -0.28
C PHE A 5 -7.91 -24.45 -1.43
N HIS A 6 -8.92 -24.76 -2.25
CA HIS A 6 -9.36 -23.88 -3.33
C HIS A 6 -10.09 -22.65 -2.78
N SER A 7 -11.00 -22.87 -1.82
CA SER A 7 -11.87 -21.82 -1.29
C SER A 7 -11.53 -21.42 0.15
N THR A 8 -11.63 -22.34 1.11
CA THR A 8 -11.47 -22.05 2.54
C THR A 8 -10.88 -23.23 3.31
N TRP A 9 -10.47 -22.97 4.54
CA TRP A 9 -9.89 -23.96 5.44
C TRP A 9 -10.81 -25.18 5.61
N GLY A 10 -10.25 -26.39 5.43
CA GLY A 10 -10.93 -27.66 5.67
C GLY A 10 -11.79 -28.19 4.52
N GLU A 11 -11.62 -27.63 3.32
CA GLU A 11 -12.23 -28.14 2.10
C GLU A 11 -11.57 -29.47 1.67
N PHE A 12 -12.04 -30.60 2.22
CA PHE A 12 -11.62 -31.93 1.78
C PHE A 12 -11.99 -32.15 0.32
N GLY A 13 -11.02 -32.62 -0.49
CA GLY A 13 -11.16 -32.73 -1.94
C GLY A 13 -11.03 -31.40 -2.71
N GLY A 14 -10.82 -30.28 -2.01
CA GLY A 14 -10.45 -29.00 -2.61
C GLY A 14 -8.94 -28.86 -2.77
N TYR A 15 -8.53 -28.27 -3.90
CA TYR A 15 -7.12 -28.11 -4.28
C TYR A 15 -6.84 -26.70 -4.78
N LYS A 16 -5.85 -26.06 -4.16
CA LYS A 16 -5.25 -24.84 -4.67
C LYS A 16 -4.35 -25.15 -5.85
N HIS A 17 -4.40 -24.31 -6.88
CA HIS A 17 -3.55 -24.45 -8.05
C HIS A 17 -2.06 -24.32 -7.63
N PRO A 18 -1.14 -25.15 -8.16
CA PRO A 18 0.28 -25.11 -7.78
C PRO A 18 0.91 -23.72 -7.96
N ASP A 19 0.55 -23.00 -9.03
CA ASP A 19 1.07 -21.65 -9.27
C ASP A 19 0.63 -20.63 -8.21
N ALA A 20 -0.56 -20.79 -7.64
CA ALA A 20 -1.00 -19.97 -6.52
C ALA A 20 -0.15 -20.25 -5.27
N LEU A 21 0.14 -21.52 -4.96
CA LEU A 21 1.01 -21.89 -3.84
C LEU A 21 2.44 -21.37 -4.04
N ARG A 22 2.98 -21.47 -5.27
CA ARG A 22 4.29 -20.92 -5.63
C ARG A 22 4.33 -19.41 -5.36
N TYR A 23 3.38 -18.66 -5.93
CA TYR A 23 3.31 -17.21 -5.73
C TYR A 23 3.15 -16.82 -4.26
N GLU A 24 2.25 -17.48 -3.52
CA GLU A 24 2.00 -17.16 -2.12
C GLU A 24 3.24 -17.40 -1.24
N CYS A 25 4.00 -18.47 -1.50
CA CYS A 25 5.28 -18.70 -0.82
C CYS A 25 6.32 -17.63 -1.18
N MET A 26 6.42 -17.25 -2.45
CA MET A 26 7.33 -16.18 -2.87
C MET A 26 6.93 -14.83 -2.27
N ALA A 27 5.64 -14.55 -2.15
CA ALA A 27 5.14 -13.35 -1.50
C ALA A 27 5.48 -13.33 0.01
N MET A 28 5.45 -14.48 0.69
CA MET A 28 5.92 -14.58 2.07
C MET A 28 7.41 -14.26 2.18
N LEU A 29 8.25 -14.88 1.34
CA LEU A 29 9.70 -14.61 1.33
C LEU A 29 10.01 -13.14 1.03
N ALA A 30 9.31 -12.54 0.07
CA ALA A 30 9.50 -11.15 -0.31
C ALA A 30 9.19 -10.15 0.81
N ASN A 31 8.38 -10.55 1.80
CA ASN A 31 8.08 -9.73 2.98
C ASN A 31 8.88 -10.20 4.22
N GLY A 32 9.92 -11.01 4.05
CA GLY A 32 10.74 -11.53 5.16
C GLY A 32 10.02 -12.54 6.06
N ALA A 33 8.85 -13.03 5.66
CA ALA A 33 8.08 -14.00 6.43
C ALA A 33 8.56 -15.43 6.17
N ARG A 34 8.35 -16.32 7.16
CA ARG A 34 8.51 -17.76 6.98
C ARG A 34 7.31 -18.34 6.25
N CYS A 35 7.55 -19.31 5.37
CA CYS A 35 6.49 -20.02 4.69
C CYS A 35 5.70 -20.89 5.67
N SER A 36 4.37 -20.85 5.57
CA SER A 36 3.47 -21.70 6.34
C SER A 36 2.29 -22.06 5.44
N ILE A 37 2.19 -23.35 5.12
CA ILE A 37 1.11 -23.92 4.31
C ILE A 37 0.30 -24.84 5.21
N GLY A 38 -0.97 -24.51 5.42
CA GLY A 38 -1.89 -25.33 6.18
C GLY A 38 -2.54 -26.41 5.33
N ASP A 39 -2.64 -27.59 5.92
CA ASP A 39 -3.38 -28.74 5.44
C ASP A 39 -4.23 -29.28 6.60
N GLN A 40 -5.33 -29.97 6.27
CA GLN A 40 -6.15 -30.67 7.24
C GLN A 40 -6.04 -32.17 7.00
N LEU A 41 -5.39 -32.86 7.95
CA LEU A 41 -5.14 -34.29 7.87
C LEU A 41 -6.45 -35.06 7.69
N HIS A 42 -6.49 -35.93 6.69
CA HIS A 42 -7.62 -36.82 6.46
C HIS A 42 -7.78 -37.80 7.65
N PRO A 43 -9.01 -38.21 8.04
CA PRO A 43 -9.22 -39.10 9.19
C PRO A 43 -8.51 -40.46 9.11
N ASP A 44 -8.15 -40.92 7.91
CA ASP A 44 -7.35 -42.15 7.73
C ASP A 44 -5.83 -41.92 7.87
N ALA A 45 -5.41 -40.69 8.22
CA ALA A 45 -4.04 -40.23 8.38
C ALA A 45 -3.15 -40.32 7.13
N ARG A 46 -3.73 -40.53 5.94
CA ARG A 46 -2.97 -40.51 4.68
C ARG A 46 -2.79 -39.07 4.21
N LEU A 47 -1.57 -38.78 3.76
CA LEU A 47 -1.26 -37.52 3.09
C LEU A 47 -1.79 -37.56 1.66
N ASP A 48 -2.37 -36.45 1.20
CA ASP A 48 -2.85 -36.33 -0.17
C ASP A 48 -1.69 -36.09 -1.14
N GLU A 49 -1.46 -37.02 -2.06
CA GLU A 49 -0.29 -36.99 -2.95
C GLU A 49 -0.26 -35.72 -3.83
N SER A 50 -1.41 -35.29 -4.35
CA SER A 50 -1.52 -34.10 -5.22
C SER A 50 -1.13 -32.83 -4.45
N THR A 51 -1.60 -32.70 -3.22
CA THR A 51 -1.32 -31.60 -2.31
C THR A 51 0.17 -31.52 -1.99
N TYR A 52 0.78 -32.62 -1.55
CA TYR A 52 2.20 -32.61 -1.15
C TYR A 52 3.14 -32.48 -2.34
N ARG A 53 2.75 -32.92 -3.54
CA ARG A 53 3.47 -32.64 -4.79
C ARG A 53 3.49 -31.15 -5.11
N ALA A 54 2.36 -30.45 -4.97
CA ALA A 54 2.27 -29.01 -5.18
C ALA A 54 3.06 -28.21 -4.11
N ILE A 55 2.98 -28.64 -2.85
CA ILE A 55 3.79 -28.08 -1.76
C ILE A 55 5.29 -28.25 -2.05
N GLY A 56 5.72 -29.45 -2.48
CA GLY A 56 7.12 -29.72 -2.82
C GLY A 56 7.64 -28.80 -3.93
N GLN A 57 6.84 -28.52 -4.96
CA GLN A 57 7.20 -27.57 -6.02
C GLN A 57 7.42 -26.15 -5.48
N ALA A 58 6.52 -25.67 -4.62
CA ALA A 58 6.66 -24.35 -4.01
C ALA A 58 7.90 -24.27 -3.09
N TYR A 59 8.17 -25.31 -2.29
CA TYR A 59 9.31 -25.33 -1.38
C TYR A 59 10.66 -25.51 -2.07
N ALA A 60 10.73 -26.18 -3.22
CA ALA A 60 11.95 -26.22 -4.03
C ALA A 60 12.39 -24.80 -4.46
N GLU A 61 11.44 -23.93 -4.79
CA GLU A 61 11.73 -22.52 -5.05
C GLU A 61 12.11 -21.74 -3.80
N VAL A 62 11.54 -22.08 -2.64
CA VAL A 62 11.91 -21.47 -1.36
C VAL A 62 13.35 -21.81 -1.00
N GLU A 63 13.73 -23.09 -1.06
CA GLU A 63 15.08 -23.57 -0.80
C GLU A 63 16.11 -22.86 -1.69
N ALA A 64 15.81 -22.75 -3.00
CA ALA A 64 16.68 -22.06 -3.95
C ALA A 64 16.88 -20.57 -3.64
N LYS A 65 15.97 -19.92 -2.91
CA LYS A 65 16.01 -18.47 -2.60
C LYS A 65 16.36 -18.16 -1.15
N GLU A 66 16.44 -19.17 -0.29
CA GLU A 66 16.54 -19.04 1.16
C GLU A 66 17.75 -18.20 1.61
N ALA A 67 18.89 -18.35 0.93
CA ALA A 67 20.13 -17.65 1.26
C ALA A 67 19.97 -16.12 1.27
N TRP A 68 19.08 -15.54 0.45
CA TRP A 68 18.81 -14.10 0.36
C TRP A 68 17.67 -13.62 1.26
N CYS A 69 16.98 -14.54 1.92
CA CYS A 69 15.82 -14.24 2.76
C CYS A 69 16.12 -14.39 4.26
N ILE A 70 17.00 -15.32 4.66
CA ILE A 70 17.36 -15.53 6.08
C ILE A 70 18.07 -14.29 6.65
N GLY A 71 17.58 -13.77 7.78
CA GLY A 71 18.17 -12.57 8.41
C GLY A 71 17.99 -11.30 7.58
N ALA A 72 17.04 -11.30 6.64
CA ALA A 72 16.64 -10.10 5.93
C ALA A 72 15.69 -9.27 6.80
N GLU A 73 15.92 -7.96 6.82
CA GLU A 73 15.10 -6.96 7.50
C GLU A 73 14.42 -6.08 6.45
N SER A 74 13.22 -5.59 6.74
CA SER A 74 12.56 -4.64 5.85
C SER A 74 13.43 -3.40 5.68
N ALA A 75 13.56 -2.95 4.44
CA ALA A 75 14.22 -1.70 4.11
C ALA A 75 13.20 -0.66 3.64
N ALA A 76 11.92 -0.82 3.92
CA ALA A 76 10.88 0.13 3.52
C ALA A 76 11.10 1.53 4.11
N ASP A 77 10.78 2.58 3.34
CA ASP A 77 10.89 3.99 3.76
C ASP A 77 9.53 4.60 4.17
N ILE A 78 8.45 3.83 4.06
CA ILE A 78 7.10 4.24 4.43
C ILE A 78 6.60 3.35 5.57
N ALA A 79 6.02 3.96 6.60
CA ALA A 79 5.29 3.27 7.65
C ALA A 79 3.80 3.61 7.58
N VAL A 80 2.97 2.61 7.79
CA VAL A 80 1.51 2.76 7.95
C VAL A 80 1.16 2.33 9.37
N LEU A 81 0.56 3.23 10.16
CA LEU A 81 0.06 2.84 11.47
C LEU A 81 -1.17 1.95 11.28
N SER A 82 -1.13 0.76 11.87
CA SER A 82 -2.15 -0.27 11.65
C SER A 82 -3.45 0.07 12.37
N ASN A 83 -4.51 0.41 11.63
CA ASN A 83 -5.85 0.62 12.21
C ASN A 83 -6.28 -0.57 13.07
N SER A 84 -5.96 -1.79 12.65
CA SER A 84 -6.28 -3.03 13.39
C SER A 84 -5.58 -3.10 14.76
N ALA A 85 -4.39 -2.51 14.89
CA ALA A 85 -3.68 -2.40 16.17
C ALA A 85 -4.24 -1.28 17.09
N PHE A 86 -4.87 -0.27 16.51
CA PHE A 86 -5.50 0.84 17.24
C PHE A 86 -6.97 0.57 17.62
N HIS A 87 -7.67 -0.29 16.87
CA HIS A 87 -9.06 -0.66 17.07
C HIS A 87 -9.20 -2.15 17.39
N ARG A 88 -9.14 -2.51 18.67
CA ARG A 88 -9.13 -3.92 19.14
C ARG A 88 -10.41 -4.72 18.82
N GLU A 89 -11.46 -4.07 18.33
CA GLU A 89 -12.77 -4.67 18.08
C GLU A 89 -12.92 -5.25 16.67
N SER A 90 -12.00 -4.96 15.73
CA SER A 90 -12.06 -5.48 14.36
C SER A 90 -10.73 -6.10 13.94
N THR A 91 -10.76 -7.32 13.42
CA THR A 91 -9.59 -7.98 12.84
C THR A 91 -9.25 -7.50 11.43
N GLU A 92 -10.15 -6.72 10.81
CA GLU A 92 -9.94 -6.14 9.48
C GLU A 92 -10.30 -4.65 9.47
N SER A 93 -9.44 -3.84 8.84
CA SER A 93 -9.73 -2.43 8.60
C SER A 93 -9.82 -2.11 7.12
N ALA A 94 -10.89 -1.38 6.76
CA ALA A 94 -11.10 -0.91 5.41
C ALA A 94 -10.02 0.07 4.97
N ALA A 95 -9.65 0.98 5.87
CA ALA A 95 -8.64 1.99 5.66
C ALA A 95 -7.25 1.38 5.48
N GLU A 96 -6.88 0.44 6.36
CA GLU A 96 -5.59 -0.27 6.28
C GLU A 96 -5.46 -1.03 4.96
N THR A 97 -6.48 -1.82 4.59
CA THR A 97 -6.50 -2.57 3.33
C THR A 97 -6.41 -1.64 2.12
N GLY A 98 -7.14 -0.52 2.13
CA GLY A 98 -7.12 0.45 1.04
C GLY A 98 -5.76 1.14 0.90
N CYS A 99 -5.14 1.50 2.02
CA CYS A 99 -3.80 2.09 2.06
C CYS A 99 -2.76 1.12 1.50
N ALA A 100 -2.76 -0.13 2.00
CA ALA A 100 -1.88 -1.18 1.54
C ALA A 100 -2.01 -1.42 0.01
N ARG A 101 -3.24 -1.49 -0.52
CA ARG A 101 -3.46 -1.65 -1.96
C ARG A 101 -2.88 -0.49 -2.78
N ILE A 102 -3.12 0.76 -2.37
CA ILE A 102 -2.57 1.92 -3.07
C ILE A 102 -1.05 1.91 -3.09
N LEU A 103 -0.41 1.61 -1.96
CA LEU A 103 1.05 1.56 -1.87
C LEU A 103 1.62 0.40 -2.71
N GLN A 104 0.99 -0.78 -2.67
CA GLN A 104 1.36 -1.93 -3.50
C GLN A 104 1.25 -1.61 -4.99
N GLU A 105 0.10 -1.10 -5.43
CA GLU A 105 -0.15 -0.73 -6.82
C GLU A 105 0.70 0.46 -7.29
N GLY A 106 1.15 1.30 -6.35
CA GLY A 106 2.10 2.38 -6.58
C GLY A 106 3.57 1.94 -6.54
N HIS A 107 3.85 0.67 -6.27
CA HIS A 107 5.18 0.09 -6.07
C HIS A 107 6.01 0.85 -5.05
N LEU A 108 5.40 1.14 -3.90
CA LEU A 108 6.01 1.80 -2.76
C LEU A 108 6.17 0.77 -1.63
N PRO A 109 7.40 0.36 -1.27
CA PRO A 109 7.62 -0.50 -0.10
C PRO A 109 7.16 0.20 1.19
N PHE A 110 6.48 -0.53 2.05
CA PHE A 110 5.99 -0.02 3.33
C PHE A 110 5.95 -1.13 4.38
N ASP A 111 5.99 -0.73 5.65
CA ASP A 111 5.73 -1.59 6.80
C ASP A 111 4.42 -1.19 7.49
N LEU A 112 3.75 -2.17 8.09
CA LEU A 112 2.62 -1.96 9.01
C LEU A 112 3.15 -1.97 10.44
N LEU A 113 2.87 -0.90 11.19
CA LEU A 113 3.35 -0.73 12.55
C LEU A 113 2.20 -0.73 13.55
N ASP A 114 2.40 -1.39 14.69
CA ASP A 114 1.49 -1.28 15.81
C ASP A 114 1.69 0.04 16.59
N ARG A 115 0.95 0.18 17.69
CA ARG A 115 0.97 1.40 18.51
C ARG A 115 2.31 1.62 19.23
N GLU A 116 3.07 0.58 19.53
CA GLU A 116 4.29 0.63 20.36
C GLU A 116 5.57 0.67 19.53
N MET A 117 5.53 0.20 18.29
CA MET A 117 6.67 0.20 17.37
C MET A 117 7.18 1.61 17.05
N ASP A 118 8.50 1.74 16.88
CA ASP A 118 9.14 3.00 16.49
C ASP A 118 8.96 3.28 14.99
N PHE A 119 8.54 4.50 14.68
CA PHE A 119 8.39 4.99 13.31
C PHE A 119 9.37 6.12 12.98
N SER A 120 10.32 6.43 13.88
CA SER A 120 11.22 7.57 13.73
C SER A 120 12.18 7.45 12.54
N GLY A 121 12.49 6.22 12.11
CA GLY A 121 13.38 5.92 10.99
C GLY A 121 12.76 6.01 9.59
N TYR A 122 11.44 6.11 9.47
CA TYR A 122 10.75 6.12 8.18
C TYR A 122 10.68 7.53 7.58
N GLY A 123 10.88 7.65 6.27
CA GLY A 123 10.75 8.89 5.53
C GLY A 123 9.32 9.43 5.46
N LEU A 124 8.30 8.57 5.56
CA LEU A 124 6.89 8.94 5.60
C LEU A 124 6.11 8.01 6.54
N VAL A 125 5.26 8.59 7.38
CA VAL A 125 4.26 7.88 8.20
C VAL A 125 2.86 8.21 7.70
N ILE A 126 2.00 7.20 7.56
CA ILE A 126 0.61 7.35 7.14
C ILE A 126 -0.31 6.89 8.26
N LEU A 127 -1.30 7.72 8.60
CA LEU A 127 -2.42 7.35 9.48
C LEU A 127 -3.69 7.25 8.62
N PRO A 128 -4.14 6.03 8.30
CA PRO A 128 -5.29 5.85 7.42
C PRO A 128 -6.61 6.15 8.14
N ASP A 129 -7.34 7.13 7.64
CA ASP A 129 -8.77 7.44 7.83
C ASP A 129 -9.29 7.72 9.26
N ASP A 130 -8.97 6.92 10.28
CA ASP A 130 -9.66 6.98 11.58
C ASP A 130 -8.77 6.73 12.82
N ILE A 131 -7.47 7.02 12.73
CA ILE A 131 -6.54 6.87 13.86
C ILE A 131 -6.50 8.15 14.70
N ARG A 132 -7.26 8.18 15.79
CA ARG A 132 -7.24 9.28 16.76
C ARG A 132 -6.03 9.17 17.69
N CYS A 133 -5.51 10.31 18.12
CA CYS A 133 -4.31 10.42 18.93
C CYS A 133 -4.64 10.65 20.40
N ASP A 134 -4.09 9.80 21.27
CA ASP A 134 -3.92 10.16 22.68
C ASP A 134 -2.71 11.09 22.85
N ALA A 135 -2.48 11.57 24.08
CA ALA A 135 -1.36 12.46 24.38
C ALA A 135 0.01 11.85 24.02
N ALA A 136 0.17 10.53 24.20
CA ALA A 136 1.42 9.83 23.93
C ALA A 136 1.72 9.77 22.42
N LEU A 137 0.75 9.37 21.60
CA LEU A 137 0.91 9.34 20.15
C LEU A 137 1.06 10.75 19.58
N ALA A 138 0.29 11.72 20.07
CA ALA A 138 0.41 13.12 19.64
C ALA A 138 1.81 13.68 19.89
N GLY A 139 2.41 13.42 21.06
CA GLY A 139 3.78 13.81 21.37
C GLY A 139 4.82 13.16 20.44
N ARG A 140 4.68 11.86 20.14
CA ARG A 140 5.57 11.15 19.22
C ARG A 140 5.47 11.66 17.78
N LEU A 141 4.26 11.92 17.29
CA LEU A 141 4.02 12.50 15.97
C LEU A 141 4.57 13.91 15.85
N THR A 142 4.37 14.74 16.88
CA THR A 142 4.93 16.10 16.94
C THR A 142 6.46 16.06 16.85
N GLY A 143 7.11 15.25 17.69
CA GLY A 143 8.57 15.12 17.66
C GLY A 143 9.09 14.53 16.34
N TYR A 144 8.31 13.66 15.68
CA TYR A 144 8.65 13.14 14.36
C TYR A 144 8.61 14.23 13.28
N LEU A 145 7.57 15.07 13.27
CA LEU A 145 7.46 16.22 12.38
C LEU A 145 8.58 17.25 12.63
N GLU A 146 8.91 17.55 13.88
CA GLU A 146 10.00 18.48 14.25
C GLU A 146 11.38 18.02 13.76
N ARG A 147 11.60 16.69 13.67
CA ARG A 147 12.83 16.12 13.10
C ARG A 147 12.82 16.02 11.58
N GLY A 148 11.81 16.57 10.91
CA GLY A 148 11.67 16.56 9.46
C GLY A 148 11.02 15.30 8.88
N GLY A 149 10.49 14.41 9.74
CA GLY A 149 9.64 13.30 9.34
C GLY A 149 8.37 13.77 8.63
N LYS A 150 7.74 12.94 7.82
CA LYS A 150 6.61 13.34 6.97
C LYS A 150 5.35 12.58 7.32
N LEU A 151 4.21 13.26 7.37
CA LEU A 151 2.97 12.67 7.84
C LEU A 151 1.85 12.83 6.81
N LEU A 152 1.10 11.76 6.55
CA LEU A 152 -0.14 11.79 5.79
C LEU A 152 -1.30 11.33 6.66
N LEU A 153 -2.27 12.21 6.87
CA LEU A 153 -3.49 11.96 7.62
C LEU A 153 -4.67 11.97 6.66
N SER A 154 -5.60 11.02 6.81
CA SER A 154 -6.89 11.07 6.13
C SER A 154 -8.06 10.91 7.10
N GLY A 155 -9.24 11.37 6.68
CA GLY A 155 -10.47 11.31 7.46
C GLY A 155 -10.34 12.05 8.80
N THR A 156 -10.56 11.32 9.89
CA THR A 156 -10.46 11.79 11.28
C THR A 156 -9.11 11.47 11.92
N SER A 157 -8.14 10.92 11.18
CA SER A 157 -6.80 10.64 11.70
C SER A 157 -6.11 11.91 12.18
N GLY A 158 -5.44 11.83 13.33
CA GLY A 158 -4.75 12.97 13.98
C GLY A 158 -5.63 13.83 14.90
N LEU A 159 -6.96 13.66 14.87
CA LEU A 159 -7.84 14.23 15.90
C LEU A 159 -7.51 13.63 17.28
N ALA A 160 -7.73 14.40 18.33
CA ALA A 160 -7.57 13.93 19.70
C ALA A 160 -8.56 12.80 20.01
N ALA A 161 -8.14 11.86 20.87
CA ALA A 161 -8.95 10.72 21.25
C ALA A 161 -10.31 11.14 21.84
N ASP A 162 -10.33 12.22 22.62
CA ASP A 162 -11.46 12.69 23.43
C ASP A 162 -12.27 13.84 22.81
N LYS A 163 -11.83 14.43 21.68
CA LYS A 163 -12.51 15.59 21.07
C LYS A 163 -12.23 15.75 19.57
N ASP A 164 -13.12 16.47 18.90
CA ASP A 164 -13.06 16.77 17.46
C ASP A 164 -12.13 17.94 17.15
N ALA A 165 -10.87 17.85 17.61
CA ALA A 165 -9.82 18.82 17.32
C ALA A 165 -8.49 18.09 17.09
N TYR A 166 -7.65 18.58 16.18
CA TYR A 166 -6.32 18.01 15.95
C TYR A 166 -5.45 18.13 17.19
N SER A 167 -4.64 17.10 17.45
CA SER A 167 -3.76 17.04 18.63
C SER A 167 -2.45 17.82 18.49
N PHE A 168 -2.21 18.37 17.30
CA PHE A 168 -1.04 19.16 16.92
C PHE A 168 -1.43 20.10 15.77
N ASP A 169 -0.58 21.07 15.45
CA ASP A 169 -0.87 22.04 14.38
C ASP A 169 -0.85 21.37 13.00
N THR A 170 -2.01 21.31 12.36
CA THR A 170 -2.20 20.73 11.03
C THR A 170 -2.46 21.77 9.94
N GLY A 171 -2.51 23.06 10.28
CA GLY A 171 -2.93 24.13 9.37
C GLY A 171 -4.42 24.09 8.99
N VAL A 172 -5.21 23.21 9.60
CA VAL A 172 -6.66 23.12 9.36
C VAL A 172 -7.46 23.06 10.66
N GLU A 173 -8.62 23.71 10.65
CA GLU A 173 -9.67 23.55 11.65
C GLU A 173 -10.66 22.47 11.19
N TYR A 174 -10.96 21.51 12.07
CA TYR A 174 -11.97 20.49 11.86
C TYR A 174 -13.30 20.92 12.48
N GLN A 175 -14.37 20.97 11.67
CA GLN A 175 -15.69 21.45 12.11
C GLN A 175 -16.76 20.36 12.16
N GLY A 176 -16.35 19.09 12.31
CA GLY A 176 -17.23 17.92 12.26
C GLY A 176 -17.40 17.34 10.84
N VAL A 177 -18.11 16.23 10.74
CA VAL A 177 -18.38 15.54 9.48
C VAL A 177 -19.44 16.28 8.64
N SER A 178 -19.33 16.23 7.32
CA SER A 178 -20.34 16.73 6.39
C SER A 178 -21.64 15.92 6.47
N GLY A 179 -22.78 16.58 6.31
CA GLY A 179 -24.08 15.91 6.19
C GLY A 179 -24.33 15.28 4.82
N PHE A 180 -23.41 15.42 3.87
CA PHE A 180 -23.55 14.90 2.50
C PHE A 180 -22.71 13.64 2.29
N ASN A 181 -23.34 12.60 1.76
CA ASN A 181 -22.69 11.38 1.27
C ASN A 181 -23.49 10.79 0.08
N PRO A 182 -22.92 10.71 -1.13
CA PRO A 182 -21.55 11.10 -1.47
C PRO A 182 -21.35 12.62 -1.49
N ALA A 183 -20.08 13.02 -1.49
CA ALA A 183 -19.65 14.38 -1.81
C ALA A 183 -18.62 14.33 -2.94
N TYR A 184 -18.15 15.49 -3.39
CA TYR A 184 -17.24 15.59 -4.52
C TYR A 184 -15.93 16.26 -4.14
N LEU A 185 -14.84 15.79 -4.74
CA LEU A 185 -13.53 16.41 -4.65
C LEU A 185 -13.15 17.01 -6.01
N GLN A 186 -13.14 18.34 -6.08
CA GLN A 186 -12.45 19.03 -7.17
C GLN A 186 -10.96 19.11 -6.80
N MET A 187 -10.17 18.22 -7.38
CA MET A 187 -8.73 18.17 -7.14
C MET A 187 -8.04 19.43 -7.68
N ASP A 188 -7.00 19.88 -6.99
CA ASP A 188 -6.08 20.86 -7.56
C ASP A 188 -5.30 20.22 -8.73
N LYS A 189 -5.00 21.01 -9.77
CA LYS A 189 -4.40 20.52 -11.02
C LYS A 189 -3.06 19.81 -10.79
N ALA A 190 -2.29 20.22 -9.79
CA ALA A 190 -1.01 19.58 -9.49
C ALA A 190 -1.15 18.15 -8.96
N PHE A 191 -2.31 17.78 -8.43
CA PHE A 191 -2.59 16.48 -7.82
C PHE A 191 -3.62 15.66 -8.60
N ALA A 192 -4.40 16.28 -9.49
CA ALA A 192 -5.36 15.58 -10.32
C ALA A 192 -4.67 14.59 -11.30
N PRO A 193 -5.26 13.43 -11.60
CA PRO A 193 -4.90 12.64 -12.77
C PRO A 193 -4.87 13.50 -14.03
N GLU A 194 -3.94 13.24 -14.96
CA GLU A 194 -3.81 14.08 -16.17
C GLU A 194 -5.06 14.02 -17.06
N TRP A 195 -5.80 12.91 -17.00
CA TRP A 195 -7.01 12.64 -17.76
C TRP A 195 -8.30 13.14 -17.07
N LEU A 196 -8.20 13.72 -15.86
CA LEU A 196 -9.36 14.15 -15.07
C LEU A 196 -9.29 15.64 -14.70
N THR A 197 -10.27 16.40 -15.18
CA THR A 197 -10.41 17.84 -14.85
C THR A 197 -11.63 18.15 -13.98
N SER A 198 -12.66 17.31 -14.04
CA SER A 198 -13.95 17.51 -13.35
C SER A 198 -13.93 16.97 -11.91
N PRO A 199 -14.87 17.39 -11.05
CA PRO A 199 -14.97 16.88 -9.68
C PRO A 199 -15.16 15.36 -9.65
N LEU A 200 -14.39 14.68 -8.80
CA LEU A 200 -14.53 13.25 -8.55
C LEU A 200 -15.57 13.02 -7.45
N VAL A 201 -16.58 12.20 -7.71
CA VAL A 201 -17.50 11.73 -6.66
C VAL A 201 -16.79 10.77 -5.72
N LEU A 202 -16.93 10.99 -4.41
CA LEU A 202 -16.34 10.16 -3.35
C LEU A 202 -17.45 9.66 -2.41
N TYR A 203 -17.49 8.35 -2.23
CA TYR A 203 -18.53 7.64 -1.45
C TYR A 203 -18.15 7.53 0.02
N GLY A 204 -18.04 8.69 0.67
CA GLY A 204 -17.79 8.83 2.09
C GLY A 204 -17.95 10.29 2.49
N ALA A 205 -18.55 10.55 3.65
CA ALA A 205 -18.74 11.91 4.12
C ALA A 205 -17.38 12.53 4.48
N PRO A 206 -16.99 13.67 3.88
CA PRO A 206 -15.75 14.34 4.25
C PRO A 206 -15.88 15.03 5.61
N GLY A 207 -14.77 15.12 6.34
CA GLY A 207 -14.61 16.12 7.38
C GLY A 207 -14.74 17.54 6.81
N LYS A 208 -15.36 18.44 7.56
CA LYS A 208 -15.42 19.86 7.21
C LYS A 208 -14.11 20.52 7.65
N LEU A 209 -13.13 20.53 6.74
CA LEU A 209 -11.83 21.16 6.96
C LEU A 209 -11.82 22.61 6.46
N ARG A 210 -11.40 23.54 7.32
CA ARG A 210 -11.08 24.92 6.95
C ARG A 210 -9.60 25.16 7.13
N ALA A 211 -8.92 25.47 6.02
CA ALA A 211 -7.50 25.76 6.04
C ALA A 211 -7.22 27.17 6.60
N ALA A 212 -6.10 27.31 7.30
CA ALA A 212 -5.53 28.60 7.64
C ALA A 212 -5.13 29.39 6.37
N ALA A 213 -4.95 30.70 6.51
CA ALA A 213 -4.56 31.55 5.39
C ALA A 213 -3.16 31.17 4.88
N GLY A 214 -3.01 31.02 3.55
CA GLY A 214 -1.73 30.70 2.91
C GLY A 214 -1.47 29.21 2.70
N GLU A 215 -2.25 28.31 3.31
CA GLU A 215 -2.08 26.86 3.15
C GLU A 215 -2.38 26.39 1.73
N ARG A 216 -1.60 25.43 1.24
CA ARG A 216 -1.77 24.87 -0.11
C ARG A 216 -2.85 23.79 -0.09
N TRP A 217 -3.94 24.01 -0.83
CA TRP A 217 -5.04 23.05 -0.91
C TRP A 217 -4.72 21.93 -1.90
N LEU A 218 -5.05 20.71 -1.51
CA LEU A 218 -5.03 19.53 -2.38
C LEU A 218 -6.27 19.47 -3.29
N GLY A 219 -7.32 20.18 -2.92
CA GLY A 219 -8.57 20.28 -3.67
C GLY A 219 -9.67 20.95 -2.85
N LYS A 220 -10.85 21.08 -3.44
CA LYS A 220 -12.05 21.67 -2.84
C LYS A 220 -13.12 20.61 -2.67
N VAL A 221 -13.81 20.61 -1.53
CA VAL A 221 -15.02 19.80 -1.36
C VAL A 221 -16.18 20.52 -2.03
N LEU A 222 -16.93 19.84 -2.89
CA LEU A 222 -18.20 20.30 -3.42
C LEU A 222 -19.33 19.43 -2.88
N ASN A 223 -20.43 20.07 -2.51
CA ASN A 223 -21.64 19.37 -2.08
C ASN A 223 -22.50 19.02 -3.31
N PRO A 224 -23.31 17.96 -3.24
CA PRO A 224 -24.43 17.83 -4.17
C PRO A 224 -25.42 18.99 -4.00
N TYR A 225 -26.27 19.25 -5.00
CA TYR A 225 -27.37 20.24 -4.85
C TYR A 225 -28.27 19.95 -3.64
N PHE A 226 -28.49 18.68 -3.34
CA PHE A 226 -29.17 18.20 -2.14
C PHE A 226 -28.80 16.73 -1.89
N GLN A 227 -28.96 16.28 -0.64
CA GLN A 227 -28.76 14.88 -0.30
C GLN A 227 -29.88 14.05 -0.93
N ARG A 228 -29.49 13.12 -1.82
CA ARG A 228 -30.47 12.24 -2.46
C ARG A 228 -31.15 11.39 -1.38
N SER A 229 -32.46 11.35 -1.43
CA SER A 229 -33.30 10.56 -0.52
C SER A 229 -34.58 10.16 -1.26
N TYR A 230 -35.44 9.35 -0.64
CA TYR A 230 -36.74 9.04 -1.24
C TYR A 230 -37.64 10.28 -1.41
N ARG A 231 -37.43 11.33 -0.59
CA ARG A 231 -38.16 12.61 -0.68
C ARG A 231 -37.52 13.63 -1.64
N HIS A 232 -36.20 13.55 -1.83
CA HIS A 232 -35.45 14.43 -2.72
C HIS A 232 -34.73 13.58 -3.75
N PHE A 233 -35.41 13.36 -4.87
CA PHE A 233 -34.93 12.50 -5.95
C PHE A 233 -34.07 13.26 -6.95
N SER A 234 -32.96 12.64 -7.36
CA SER A 234 -32.16 13.04 -8.51
C SER A 234 -31.63 11.79 -9.18
N SER A 235 -32.17 11.45 -10.36
CA SER A 235 -31.72 10.34 -11.21
C SER A 235 -31.38 9.02 -10.47
N HIS A 236 -30.51 8.20 -11.05
CA HIS A 236 -30.23 6.82 -10.63
C HIS A 236 -29.42 6.73 -9.33
N GLN A 237 -28.15 7.16 -9.32
CA GLN A 237 -27.24 6.87 -8.20
C GLN A 237 -27.20 7.97 -7.14
N HIS A 238 -26.94 9.22 -7.53
CA HIS A 238 -26.76 10.34 -6.59
C HIS A 238 -27.00 11.69 -7.29
N THR A 239 -27.15 12.75 -6.48
CA THR A 239 -27.43 14.11 -6.95
C THR A 239 -26.13 14.78 -7.44
N PRO A 240 -26.11 15.45 -8.60
CA PRO A 240 -24.92 16.14 -9.12
C PRO A 240 -24.33 17.18 -8.16
N PHE A 241 -23.04 17.47 -8.32
CA PHE A 241 -22.36 18.54 -7.56
C PHE A 241 -22.95 19.91 -7.88
N SER A 242 -23.02 20.76 -6.86
CA SER A 242 -23.33 22.18 -6.99
C SER A 242 -22.03 22.99 -7.16
N PRO A 243 -22.01 24.00 -8.04
CA PRO A 243 -20.87 24.92 -8.16
C PRO A 243 -20.76 25.90 -6.97
N ALA A 244 -21.74 25.91 -6.05
CA ALA A 244 -21.73 26.80 -4.90
C ALA A 244 -20.49 26.53 -4.01
N PRO A 245 -19.73 27.57 -3.62
CA PRO A 245 -18.54 27.40 -2.80
C PRO A 245 -18.93 26.93 -1.39
N THR A 246 -18.29 25.85 -0.94
CA THR A 246 -18.44 25.33 0.42
C THR A 246 -17.51 26.06 1.41
N GLY A 247 -16.41 26.62 0.91
CA GLY A 247 -15.30 27.12 1.73
C GLY A 247 -14.54 26.00 2.47
N LEU A 248 -14.71 24.75 2.06
CA LEU A 248 -14.08 23.57 2.66
C LEU A 248 -13.01 23.02 1.73
N CYS A 249 -11.84 22.71 2.27
CA CYS A 249 -10.76 22.07 1.53
C CYS A 249 -10.91 20.54 1.55
N GLY A 250 -10.62 19.89 0.42
CA GLY A 250 -10.53 18.43 0.33
C GLY A 250 -9.26 17.88 1.01
N GLY A 251 -8.31 18.77 1.28
CA GLY A 251 -7.11 18.52 2.05
C GLY A 251 -6.12 19.67 1.91
N VAL A 252 -5.07 19.65 2.73
CA VAL A 252 -3.98 20.62 2.71
C VAL A 252 -2.63 19.92 2.72
N ILE A 253 -1.61 20.59 2.18
CA ILE A 253 -0.20 20.30 2.48
C ILE A 253 0.40 21.52 3.17
N ARG A 254 1.00 21.27 4.33
CA ARG A 254 1.79 22.21 5.10
C ARG A 254 3.15 21.58 5.41
N ASP A 255 4.22 22.17 4.90
CA ASP A 255 5.59 21.70 5.12
C ASP A 255 5.77 20.19 4.83
N ASN A 256 5.87 19.37 5.87
CA ASN A 256 6.03 17.92 5.85
C ASN A 256 4.76 17.13 6.23
N LEU A 257 3.60 17.79 6.33
CA LEU A 257 2.32 17.21 6.70
C LEU A 257 1.28 17.39 5.59
N ALA A 258 0.54 16.33 5.29
CA ALA A 258 -0.68 16.40 4.51
C ALA A 258 -1.88 15.91 5.31
N VAL A 259 -3.01 16.59 5.16
CA VAL A 259 -4.29 16.20 5.77
C VAL A 259 -5.37 16.14 4.71
N LEU A 260 -6.09 15.02 4.62
CA LEU A 260 -7.17 14.78 3.67
C LEU A 260 -8.52 14.71 4.38
N ALA A 261 -9.51 15.41 3.86
CA ALA A 261 -10.84 15.50 4.47
C ALA A 261 -11.63 14.18 4.41
N PHE A 262 -11.41 13.37 3.37
CA PHE A 262 -12.16 12.15 3.12
C PHE A 262 -11.48 10.93 3.77
N PRO A 263 -12.23 9.88 4.13
CA PRO A 263 -11.69 8.56 4.45
C PRO A 263 -11.25 7.85 3.16
N VAL A 264 -10.23 8.41 2.50
CA VAL A 264 -9.83 8.08 1.13
C VAL A 264 -9.43 6.62 0.94
N PHE A 265 -8.84 5.99 1.97
CA PHE A 265 -8.36 4.62 1.84
C PHE A 265 -9.51 3.63 1.90
N SER A 266 -10.46 3.83 2.81
CA SER A 266 -11.70 3.06 2.90
C SER A 266 -12.51 3.19 1.62
N ILE A 267 -12.62 4.42 1.07
CA ILE A 267 -13.28 4.65 -0.22
C ILE A 267 -12.58 3.87 -1.33
N TYR A 268 -11.24 3.86 -1.37
CA TYR A 268 -10.52 3.10 -2.37
C TYR A 268 -10.74 1.59 -2.24
N ARG A 269 -10.71 1.04 -1.03
CA ARG A 269 -11.00 -0.40 -0.81
C ARG A 269 -12.38 -0.76 -1.35
N GLU A 270 -13.39 0.07 -1.08
CA GLU A 270 -14.77 -0.22 -1.44
C GLU A 270 -15.06 0.03 -2.93
N ARG A 271 -14.44 1.06 -3.52
CA ARG A 271 -14.84 1.57 -4.85
C ARG A 271 -13.79 1.42 -5.94
N GLY A 272 -12.53 1.11 -5.61
CA GLY A 272 -11.45 0.91 -6.59
C GLY A 272 -11.23 2.11 -7.53
N GLN A 273 -11.50 3.34 -7.07
CA GLN A 273 -11.48 4.52 -7.93
C GLN A 273 -10.05 4.88 -8.34
N ILE A 274 -9.69 4.62 -9.61
CA ILE A 274 -8.33 4.87 -10.15
C ILE A 274 -7.92 6.33 -10.01
N ALA A 275 -8.84 7.28 -10.25
CA ALA A 275 -8.58 8.70 -10.06
C ALA A 275 -8.16 9.05 -8.62
N LEU A 276 -8.76 8.40 -7.62
CA LEU A 276 -8.41 8.60 -6.22
C LEU A 276 -7.03 8.01 -5.91
N LYS A 277 -6.72 6.83 -6.42
CA LYS A 277 -5.38 6.23 -6.31
C LYS A 277 -4.31 7.16 -6.88
N GLU A 278 -4.47 7.62 -8.11
CA GLU A 278 -3.49 8.51 -8.75
C GLU A 278 -3.30 9.82 -7.98
N PHE A 279 -4.39 10.42 -7.48
CA PHE A 279 -4.35 11.59 -6.61
C PHE A 279 -3.53 11.34 -5.33
N LEU A 280 -3.74 10.20 -4.68
CA LEU A 280 -3.02 9.83 -3.45
C LEU A 280 -1.54 9.54 -3.72
N LEU A 281 -1.21 8.86 -4.81
CA LEU A 281 0.19 8.62 -5.21
C LEU A 281 0.91 9.93 -5.52
N LYS A 282 0.27 10.88 -6.21
CA LYS A 282 0.83 12.23 -6.43
C LYS A 282 1.02 12.99 -5.12
N THR A 283 0.09 12.86 -4.18
CA THR A 283 0.19 13.47 -2.84
C THR A 283 1.39 12.89 -2.07
N ILE A 284 1.56 11.56 -2.09
CA ILE A 284 2.71 10.87 -1.48
C ILE A 284 4.02 11.28 -2.14
N ASP A 285 4.09 11.33 -3.47
CA ASP A 285 5.29 11.76 -4.21
C ASP A 285 5.70 13.19 -3.84
N VAL A 286 4.73 14.11 -3.68
CA VAL A 286 4.98 15.49 -3.23
C VAL A 286 5.51 15.52 -1.80
N LEU A 287 4.89 14.77 -0.87
CA LEU A 287 5.39 14.68 0.51
C LEU A 287 6.83 14.19 0.52
N LEU A 288 7.13 13.08 -0.17
CA LEU A 288 8.47 12.51 -0.26
C LEU A 288 9.50 13.46 -0.90
N GLY A 289 9.07 14.50 -1.64
CA GLY A 289 9.93 15.59 -2.09
C GLY A 289 11.09 15.12 -2.96
N GLY A 290 10.85 14.13 -3.83
CA GLY A 290 11.89 13.54 -4.69
C GLY A 290 12.78 12.50 -4.01
N ARG A 291 12.62 12.25 -2.70
CA ARG A 291 13.38 11.23 -1.94
C ARG A 291 12.83 9.81 -2.08
N ARG A 292 11.88 9.58 -2.98
CA ARG A 292 11.24 8.28 -3.22
C ARG A 292 12.30 7.19 -3.38
N GLN A 293 12.17 6.14 -2.56
CA GLN A 293 13.17 5.06 -2.48
C GLN A 293 13.30 4.27 -3.79
N ILE A 294 12.17 4.01 -4.45
CA ILE A 294 12.12 3.20 -5.67
C ILE A 294 11.17 3.84 -6.68
N ARG A 295 11.65 4.06 -7.90
CA ARG A 295 10.80 4.32 -9.07
C ARG A 295 10.82 3.09 -9.97
N CYS A 296 9.64 2.58 -10.28
CA CYS A 296 9.46 1.39 -11.09
C CYS A 296 8.66 1.76 -12.34
N THR A 297 9.09 1.29 -13.50
CA THR A 297 8.37 1.48 -14.77
C THR A 297 8.33 0.16 -15.51
N GLY A 298 7.15 -0.23 -15.99
CA GLY A 298 6.92 -1.47 -16.72
C GLY A 298 6.29 -2.58 -15.88
N LEU A 299 6.48 -2.59 -14.55
CA LEU A 299 5.79 -3.56 -13.69
C LEU A 299 4.28 -3.25 -13.67
N PRO A 300 3.38 -4.22 -13.93
CA PRO A 300 1.94 -4.00 -13.86
C PRO A 300 1.47 -3.62 -12.45
N ALA A 301 0.28 -3.04 -12.33
CA ALA A 301 -0.28 -2.63 -11.03
C ALA A 301 -0.48 -3.81 -10.06
N GLU A 302 -0.77 -5.01 -10.56
CA GLU A 302 -0.83 -6.24 -9.74
C GLU A 302 0.55 -6.80 -9.38
N GLY A 303 1.61 -6.30 -10.01
CA GLY A 303 2.97 -6.63 -9.64
C GLY A 303 3.31 -6.07 -8.27
N ARG A 304 4.03 -6.86 -7.47
CA ARG A 304 4.47 -6.46 -6.14
C ARG A 304 5.96 -6.19 -6.14
N LEU A 305 6.36 -5.22 -5.32
CA LEU A 305 7.73 -4.81 -5.16
C LEU A 305 8.00 -4.56 -3.68
N THR A 306 9.02 -5.24 -3.13
CA THR A 306 9.47 -5.04 -1.75
C THR A 306 10.99 -4.91 -1.72
N LEU A 307 11.49 -4.22 -0.70
CA LEU A 307 12.92 -3.99 -0.52
C LEU A 307 13.34 -4.52 0.86
N MET A 308 14.31 -5.40 0.85
CA MET A 308 14.87 -6.02 2.05
C MET A 308 16.37 -5.74 2.12
N ARG A 309 16.95 -5.81 3.32
CA ARG A 309 18.40 -5.73 3.53
C ARG A 309 18.87 -6.89 4.38
N GLN A 310 20.03 -7.44 4.06
CA GLN A 310 20.75 -8.38 4.94
C GLN A 310 22.01 -7.66 5.45
N PRO A 311 21.97 -7.05 6.65
CA PRO A 311 23.08 -6.25 7.17
C PRO A 311 24.39 -7.03 7.28
N GLU A 312 24.34 -8.26 7.82
CA GLU A 312 25.52 -9.13 8.00
C GLU A 312 26.19 -9.53 6.69
N ARG A 313 25.43 -9.57 5.59
CA ARG A 313 25.91 -9.90 4.25
C ARG A 313 26.21 -8.66 3.41
N GLU A 314 26.02 -7.46 3.97
CA GLU A 314 26.17 -6.17 3.31
C GLU A 314 25.50 -6.09 1.93
N ARG A 315 24.25 -6.57 1.83
CA ARG A 315 23.51 -6.54 0.57
C ARG A 315 22.05 -6.13 0.73
N THR A 316 21.52 -5.57 -0.32
CA THR A 316 20.09 -5.19 -0.45
C THR A 316 19.44 -6.11 -1.47
N VAL A 317 18.23 -6.58 -1.19
CA VAL A 317 17.46 -7.51 -2.02
C VAL A 317 16.16 -6.83 -2.40
N LEU A 318 16.01 -6.52 -3.68
CA LEU A 318 14.77 -6.08 -4.28
C LEU A 318 14.00 -7.31 -4.76
N HIS A 319 12.79 -7.53 -4.25
CA HIS A 319 11.92 -8.59 -4.75
C HIS A 319 10.90 -7.99 -5.72
N LEU A 320 10.76 -8.60 -6.89
CA LEU A 320 9.75 -8.29 -7.87
C LEU A 320 8.87 -9.52 -8.05
N LEU A 321 7.56 -9.38 -7.88
CA LEU A 321 6.60 -10.46 -8.09
C LEU A 321 5.53 -10.05 -9.08
N TYR A 322 5.05 -11.01 -9.85
CA TYR A 322 3.91 -10.82 -10.74
C TYR A 322 3.13 -12.12 -10.88
N ALA A 323 1.87 -12.08 -10.48
CA ALA A 323 0.89 -13.14 -10.68
C ALA A 323 -0.49 -12.48 -10.77
N PRO A 324 -1.05 -12.33 -11.98
CA PRO A 324 -2.37 -11.74 -12.12
C PRO A 324 -3.41 -12.65 -11.49
N LYS A 325 -4.35 -12.06 -10.76
CA LYS A 325 -5.49 -12.78 -10.19
C LYS A 325 -6.69 -12.67 -11.11
N VAL A 326 -7.37 -13.79 -11.33
CA VAL A 326 -8.62 -13.81 -12.10
C VAL A 326 -9.77 -14.14 -11.16
N LEU A 327 -10.84 -13.33 -11.22
CA LEU A 327 -12.07 -13.61 -10.50
C LEU A 327 -12.80 -14.79 -11.18
N LYS A 328 -13.10 -15.83 -10.42
CA LYS A 328 -13.90 -16.99 -10.84
C LYS A 328 -15.11 -17.15 -9.92
N GLY A 329 -16.09 -17.93 -10.38
CA GLY A 329 -17.35 -18.13 -9.65
C GLY A 329 -18.29 -16.92 -9.76
N GLY A 330 -19.27 -16.83 -8.85
CA GLY A 330 -20.29 -15.79 -8.88
C GLY A 330 -21.02 -15.62 -7.55
N GLY A 331 -21.62 -14.44 -7.35
CA GLY A 331 -22.33 -14.08 -6.12
C GLY A 331 -21.45 -14.24 -4.88
N LYS A 332 -21.93 -14.98 -3.88
CA LYS A 332 -21.19 -15.25 -2.63
C LYS A 332 -20.06 -16.29 -2.77
N HIS A 333 -19.90 -16.89 -3.94
CA HIS A 333 -18.89 -17.92 -4.23
C HIS A 333 -17.79 -17.38 -5.16
N GLN A 334 -17.61 -16.06 -5.18
CA GLN A 334 -16.51 -15.44 -5.90
C GLN A 334 -15.18 -15.77 -5.23
N VAL A 335 -14.20 -16.16 -6.05
CA VAL A 335 -12.83 -16.45 -5.60
C VAL A 335 -11.84 -15.82 -6.56
N GLU A 336 -10.82 -15.16 -6.03
CA GLU A 336 -9.68 -14.71 -6.81
C GLU A 336 -8.67 -15.85 -6.89
N VAL A 337 -8.35 -16.32 -8.10
CA VAL A 337 -7.41 -17.41 -8.32
C VAL A 337 -6.20 -16.94 -9.12
N ILE A 338 -5.06 -17.57 -8.88
CA ILE A 338 -3.89 -17.51 -9.76
C ILE A 338 -3.89 -18.79 -10.58
N GLU A 339 -4.38 -18.68 -11.80
CA GLU A 339 -4.52 -19.80 -12.75
C GLU A 339 -3.23 -20.06 -13.53
N GLU A 340 -2.43 -19.02 -13.74
CA GLU A 340 -1.18 -19.06 -14.48
C GLU A 340 -0.21 -17.98 -13.98
N LEU A 341 1.08 -18.15 -14.29
CA LEU A 341 2.16 -17.20 -13.98
C LEU A 341 2.77 -16.65 -15.27
N PRO A 342 2.02 -15.84 -16.06
CA PRO A 342 2.54 -15.24 -17.26
C PRO A 342 3.76 -14.36 -16.93
N PRO A 343 4.73 -14.25 -17.86
CA PRO A 343 5.89 -13.42 -17.63
C PRO A 343 5.47 -11.95 -17.49
N ALA A 344 6.02 -11.27 -16.48
CA ALA A 344 6.01 -9.82 -16.41
C ALA A 344 6.85 -9.27 -17.58
N PRO A 345 6.48 -8.11 -18.15
CA PRO A 345 7.33 -7.42 -19.11
C PRO A 345 8.66 -6.98 -18.46
N PRO A 346 9.68 -6.57 -19.25
CA PRO A 346 10.88 -5.97 -18.69
C PRO A 346 10.56 -4.76 -17.81
N VAL A 347 11.25 -4.66 -16.67
CA VAL A 347 11.01 -3.62 -15.66
C VAL A 347 12.24 -2.74 -15.52
N THR A 348 12.07 -1.43 -15.67
CA THR A 348 13.12 -0.46 -15.37
C THR A 348 12.96 0.03 -13.93
N VAL A 349 14.04 -0.08 -13.16
CA VAL A 349 14.07 0.31 -11.75
C VAL A 349 15.10 1.40 -11.54
N GLU A 350 14.70 2.45 -10.84
CA GLU A 350 15.60 3.39 -10.18
C GLU A 350 15.49 3.15 -8.68
N LEU A 351 16.58 2.68 -8.08
CA LEU A 351 16.65 2.33 -6.66
C LEU A 351 17.66 3.23 -5.96
N ARG A 352 17.22 3.94 -4.92
CA ARG A 352 18.10 4.70 -4.04
C ARG A 352 18.75 3.76 -3.02
N THR A 353 19.96 3.29 -3.33
CA THR A 353 20.71 2.35 -2.49
C THR A 353 21.43 3.02 -1.33
N GLY A 354 21.77 4.31 -1.44
CA GLY A 354 22.59 5.02 -0.45
C GLY A 354 24.06 4.58 -0.42
N PHE A 355 24.47 3.70 -1.34
CA PHE A 355 25.86 3.27 -1.54
C PHE A 355 26.07 2.89 -3.02
N ARG A 356 27.33 2.85 -3.47
CA ARG A 356 27.69 2.31 -4.79
C ARG A 356 27.82 0.78 -4.70
N PRO A 357 26.94 -0.01 -5.34
CA PRO A 357 27.10 -1.46 -5.37
C PRO A 357 28.38 -1.85 -6.11
N ALA A 358 29.04 -2.91 -5.67
CA ALA A 358 30.13 -3.54 -6.40
C ALA A 358 29.59 -4.33 -7.61
N ARG A 359 28.44 -4.99 -7.42
CA ARG A 359 27.74 -5.75 -8.45
C ARG A 359 26.24 -5.80 -8.19
N LEU A 360 25.48 -6.08 -9.24
CA LEU A 360 24.03 -6.24 -9.20
C LEU A 360 23.67 -7.55 -9.91
N ARG A 361 22.95 -8.45 -9.26
CA ARG A 361 22.66 -9.78 -9.83
C ARG A 361 21.19 -10.16 -9.76
N LEU A 362 20.74 -10.93 -10.74
CA LEU A 362 19.52 -11.72 -10.67
C LEU A 362 19.81 -12.99 -9.89
N GLU A 363 19.21 -13.12 -8.71
CA GLU A 363 19.35 -14.30 -7.87
C GLU A 363 18.04 -15.10 -7.87
N PRO A 364 18.09 -16.44 -7.86
CA PRO A 364 19.26 -17.30 -7.61
C PRO A 364 20.07 -17.70 -8.86
N ALA A 365 19.68 -17.24 -10.05
CA ALA A 365 20.33 -17.63 -11.31
C ALA A 365 21.79 -17.17 -11.42
N GLY A 366 22.19 -16.19 -10.62
CA GLY A 366 23.55 -15.66 -10.58
C GLY A 366 23.92 -14.77 -11.77
N THR A 367 22.94 -14.33 -12.56
CA THR A 367 23.15 -13.52 -13.76
C THR A 367 23.48 -12.07 -13.39
N GLU A 368 24.59 -11.54 -13.88
CA GLU A 368 24.97 -10.14 -13.67
C GLU A 368 24.04 -9.17 -14.43
N LEU A 369 23.73 -8.03 -13.82
CA LEU A 369 23.01 -6.93 -14.41
C LEU A 369 23.89 -5.68 -14.50
N ALA A 370 23.90 -5.06 -15.68
CA ALA A 370 24.44 -3.72 -15.82
C ALA A 370 23.54 -2.70 -15.12
N PHE A 371 24.16 -1.70 -14.49
CA PHE A 371 23.47 -0.56 -13.91
C PHE A 371 24.28 0.72 -14.15
N SER A 372 23.58 1.85 -14.23
CA SER A 372 24.20 3.17 -14.12
C SER A 372 23.92 3.74 -12.73
N GLN A 373 24.77 4.66 -12.27
CA GLN A 373 24.59 5.32 -10.97
C GLN A 373 24.62 6.84 -11.13
N THR A 374 23.65 7.51 -10.54
CA THR A 374 23.57 8.96 -10.44
C THR A 374 23.36 9.34 -8.97
N GLY A 375 24.38 9.90 -8.33
CA GLY A 375 24.35 10.17 -6.89
C GLY A 375 24.15 8.89 -6.07
N GLU A 376 23.09 8.84 -5.28
CA GLU A 376 22.73 7.71 -4.41
C GLU A 376 21.81 6.68 -5.09
N SER A 377 21.39 6.93 -6.34
CA SER A 377 20.45 6.08 -7.06
C SER A 377 21.16 5.28 -8.14
N ILE A 378 20.85 3.99 -8.22
CA ILE A 378 21.20 3.14 -9.35
C ILE A 378 20.00 2.96 -10.27
N ARG A 379 20.25 2.84 -11.58
CA ARG A 379 19.24 2.55 -12.60
C ARG A 379 19.62 1.30 -13.37
N PHE A 380 18.69 0.37 -13.51
CA PHE A 380 18.89 -0.89 -14.22
C PHE A 380 17.56 -1.40 -14.80
N THR A 381 17.67 -2.37 -15.71
CA THR A 381 16.50 -3.05 -16.29
C THR A 381 16.55 -4.53 -15.97
N VAL A 382 15.47 -5.02 -15.38
CA VAL A 382 15.23 -6.44 -15.16
C VAL A 382 14.55 -6.99 -16.41
N PRO A 383 15.09 -8.06 -17.03
CA PRO A 383 14.43 -8.76 -18.14
C PRO A 383 13.03 -9.28 -17.74
N ALA A 384 12.26 -9.75 -18.72
CA ALA A 384 11.00 -10.44 -18.44
C ALA A 384 11.23 -11.61 -17.48
N PHE A 385 10.36 -11.78 -16.49
CA PHE A 385 10.46 -12.82 -15.46
C PHE A 385 9.07 -13.38 -15.13
N SER A 386 9.00 -14.61 -14.64
CA SER A 386 7.75 -15.24 -14.18
C SER A 386 7.75 -15.35 -12.66
N CYS A 387 6.59 -15.11 -12.04
CA CYS A 387 6.33 -15.25 -10.61
C CYS A 387 7.15 -14.33 -9.69
N HIS A 388 8.45 -14.58 -9.53
CA HIS A 388 9.32 -13.91 -8.58
C HIS A 388 10.76 -13.82 -9.08
N GLN A 389 11.29 -12.60 -9.12
CA GLN A 389 12.69 -12.30 -9.36
C GLN A 389 13.29 -11.52 -8.19
N MET A 390 14.44 -11.95 -7.69
CA MET A 390 15.26 -11.17 -6.75
C MET A 390 16.36 -10.44 -7.52
N VAL A 391 16.51 -9.14 -7.26
CA VAL A 391 17.65 -8.35 -7.71
C VAL A 391 18.47 -7.96 -6.50
N VAL A 392 19.74 -8.35 -6.49
CA VAL A 392 20.59 -8.24 -5.31
C VAL A 392 21.74 -7.28 -5.57
N ALA A 393 21.75 -6.17 -4.83
CA ALA A 393 22.81 -5.18 -4.85
C ALA A 393 23.82 -5.51 -3.74
N TYR A 394 25.01 -5.96 -4.14
CA TYR A 394 26.09 -6.31 -3.22
C TYR A 394 26.97 -5.08 -2.96
N ARG A 395 27.17 -4.70 -1.70
CA ARG A 395 28.01 -3.54 -1.35
C ARG A 395 29.50 -3.80 -1.59
N ARG A 396 29.95 -5.03 -1.36
CA ARG A 396 31.34 -5.47 -1.55
C ARG A 396 31.40 -6.68 -2.46
N GLU A 397 32.55 -6.90 -3.08
CA GLU A 397 32.89 -8.19 -3.68
C GLU A 397 33.02 -9.20 -2.54
N THR A 398 31.98 -9.99 -2.28
CA THR A 398 32.11 -11.18 -1.45
C THR A 398 32.93 -12.21 -2.23
N LYS A 399 34.06 -12.63 -1.64
CA LYS A 399 34.90 -13.74 -2.11
C LYS A 399 34.12 -15.05 -2.17
#